data_AF-A3CRE8-F1
#
_entry.id   AF-A3CRE8-F1
#
_cell.length_a   1.000
_cell.length_b   1.000
_cell.length_c   1.000
_cell.angle_alpha   90.00
_cell.angle_beta   90.00
_cell.angle_gamma   90.00
#
_symmetry.space_group_name_H-M   'P 1'
#
loop_
_entity.id
_entity.type
_entity.pdbx_description
1 polymer ?
#
loop_
_entity_poly.entity_id
_entity_poly.type
_entity_poly.pdbx_seq_one_letter_code
_entity_poly.pdbx_strand_id
1 'polypeptide(L)'
;MTEDEIYRGASLSLPPDVEESLCQCGGIAGLVEQLPEEGILERESALFRALADPFRLKILAMLAVQPLCVCVIKIVLGIADSKLSYHLSVLKTAGLIVGEAQGNWIIYRLTGEGSAWAQQIAGNARS
;
A
#
# COMPACT_ATOMS: atom_id res chain seq x y z
N MET A 1 34.89 -1.02 4.39
CA MET A 1 34.20 -1.07 5.70
C MET A 1 33.15 -2.14 5.55
N THR A 2 33.35 -3.29 6.19
CA THR A 2 32.45 -4.45 6.11
C THR A 2 31.26 -4.25 7.05
N GLU A 3 30.11 -4.82 6.72
CA GLU A 3 28.86 -4.75 7.49
C GLU A 3 29.01 -5.16 8.97
N ASP A 4 30.05 -5.95 9.27
CA ASP A 4 30.45 -6.41 10.60
C ASP A 4 30.86 -5.32 11.62
N GLU A 5 31.22 -4.12 11.18
CA GLU A 5 31.70 -3.05 12.08
C GLU A 5 30.58 -2.19 12.68
N ILE A 6 29.36 -2.22 12.11
CA ILE A 6 28.23 -1.40 12.58
C ILE A 6 27.64 -1.95 13.89
N TYR A 7 27.71 -3.27 14.11
CA TYR A 7 27.00 -3.94 15.21
C TYR A 7 27.86 -4.28 16.45
N ARG A 8 29.18 -4.17 16.37
CA ARG A 8 30.07 -4.58 17.48
C ARG A 8 30.27 -3.56 18.60
N GLY A 9 29.65 -2.37 18.52
CA GLY A 9 30.02 -1.25 19.39
C GLY A 9 28.89 -0.46 20.06
N ALA A 10 27.61 -0.78 19.84
CA ALA A 10 26.52 -0.08 20.52
C ALA A 10 26.17 -0.83 21.82
N SER A 11 26.75 -0.41 22.96
CA SER A 11 26.20 -0.76 24.27
C SER A 11 24.89 -0.02 24.44
N LEU A 12 23.81 -0.57 23.87
CA LEU A 12 22.47 -0.08 24.09
C LEU A 12 22.07 -0.46 25.51
N SER A 13 21.83 0.53 26.37
CA SER A 13 21.14 0.30 27.64
C SER A 13 19.67 0.06 27.33
N LEU A 14 19.28 -1.21 27.21
CA LEU A 14 17.92 -1.59 26.87
C LEU A 14 17.07 -1.81 28.13
N PRO A 15 15.76 -1.53 28.08
CA PRO A 15 14.82 -2.04 29.07
C PRO A 15 14.92 -3.58 29.18
N PRO A 16 14.84 -4.18 30.40
CA PRO A 16 15.05 -5.62 30.58
C PRO A 16 14.14 -6.52 29.76
N ASP A 17 12.89 -6.09 29.52
CA ASP A 17 11.91 -6.79 28.69
C ASP A 17 12.30 -6.81 27.21
N VAL A 18 12.88 -5.72 26.70
CA VAL A 18 13.39 -5.63 25.32
C VAL A 18 14.67 -6.45 25.18
N GLU A 19 15.57 -6.37 26.15
CA GLU A 19 16.80 -7.17 26.17
C GLU A 19 16.49 -8.67 26.18
N GLU A 20 15.57 -9.11 27.06
CA GLU A 20 15.13 -10.50 27.13
C GLU A 20 14.52 -10.96 25.80
N SER A 21 13.62 -10.16 25.21
CA SER A 21 12.98 -10.48 23.92
C SER A 21 13.99 -10.57 22.77
N LEU A 22 14.99 -9.69 22.75
CA LEU A 22 16.07 -9.74 21.75
C LEU A 22 16.94 -10.99 21.95
N CYS A 23 17.30 -11.33 23.18
CA CYS A 23 18.03 -12.56 23.46
C CYS A 23 17.27 -13.80 22.96
N GLN A 24 15.94 -13.84 23.11
CA GLN A 24 15.10 -14.93 22.64
C GLN A 24 15.12 -15.10 21.11
N CYS A 25 15.29 -14.02 20.35
CA CYS A 25 15.36 -14.06 18.90
C CYS A 25 16.78 -14.14 18.32
N GLY A 26 17.83 -14.25 19.15
CA GLY A 26 19.23 -14.34 18.70
C GLY A 26 19.97 -13.00 18.69
N GLY A 27 19.51 -12.03 19.49
CA GLY A 27 20.05 -10.68 19.56
C GLY A 27 19.72 -9.87 18.30
N ILE A 28 20.50 -8.81 18.05
CA ILE A 28 20.30 -7.96 16.87
C ILE A 28 20.49 -8.76 15.57
N ALA A 29 21.45 -9.68 15.52
CA ALA A 29 21.68 -10.51 14.35
C ALA A 29 20.45 -11.38 14.03
N GLY A 30 19.92 -12.09 15.02
CA GLY A 30 18.74 -12.93 14.84
C GLY A 30 17.45 -12.13 14.58
N LEU A 31 17.35 -10.89 15.06
CA LEU A 31 16.29 -9.96 14.65
C LEU A 31 16.40 -9.60 13.18
N VAL A 32 17.60 -9.23 12.70
CA VAL A 32 17.85 -8.87 11.30
C VAL A 32 17.55 -10.05 10.36
N GLU A 33 17.92 -11.27 10.75
CA GLU A 33 17.61 -12.49 9.98
C GLU A 33 16.11 -12.78 9.85
N GLN A 34 15.28 -12.24 10.76
CA GLN A 34 13.83 -12.39 10.74
C GLN A 34 13.11 -11.27 9.97
N LEU A 35 13.82 -10.19 9.61
CA LEU A 35 13.23 -9.12 8.82
C LEU A 35 12.90 -9.63 7.41
N PRO A 36 11.78 -9.17 6.80
CA PRO A 36 11.51 -9.44 5.40
C PRO A 36 12.64 -8.90 4.52
N GLU A 37 12.81 -9.51 3.35
CA GLU A 37 13.72 -8.98 2.33
C GLU A 37 13.36 -7.52 2.00
N GLU A 38 14.38 -6.67 1.79
CA GLU A 38 14.19 -5.23 1.53
C GLU A 38 13.23 -4.99 0.34
N GLY A 39 13.28 -5.82 -0.70
CA GLY A 39 12.38 -5.71 -1.84
C GLY A 39 10.90 -5.89 -1.50
N ILE A 40 10.58 -6.68 -0.46
CA ILE A 40 9.20 -6.80 0.06
C ILE A 40 8.82 -5.49 0.73
N LEU A 41 9.69 -4.95 1.59
CA LEU A 41 9.43 -3.69 2.30
C LEU A 41 9.26 -2.52 1.33
N GLU A 42 10.08 -2.44 0.28
CA GLU A 42 9.95 -1.43 -0.79
C GLU A 42 8.63 -1.55 -1.54
N ARG A 43 8.21 -2.78 -1.89
CA ARG A 43 6.93 -3.05 -2.54
C ARG A 43 5.76 -2.61 -1.67
N GLU A 44 5.74 -3.02 -0.40
CA GLU A 44 4.67 -2.66 0.54
C GLU A 44 4.63 -1.14 0.78
N SER A 45 5.79 -0.50 0.91
CA SER A 45 5.90 0.95 1.02
C SER A 45 5.32 1.66 -0.21
N ALA A 46 5.60 1.18 -1.42
CA ALA A 46 5.04 1.73 -2.66
C ALA A 46 3.50 1.59 -2.69
N LEU A 47 2.97 0.44 -2.25
CA LEU A 47 1.55 0.19 -2.13
C LEU A 47 0.90 1.16 -1.11
N PHE A 48 1.48 1.30 0.08
CA PHE A 48 0.97 2.23 1.10
C PHE A 48 0.99 3.68 0.61
N ARG A 49 2.03 4.09 -0.13
CA ARG A 49 2.09 5.42 -0.75
C ARG A 49 0.99 5.63 -1.78
N ALA A 50 0.60 4.60 -2.52
CA ALA A 50 -0.54 4.67 -3.44
C ALA A 50 -1.88 4.74 -2.70
N LEU A 51 -1.98 4.17 -1.51
CA LEU A 51 -3.21 4.18 -0.70
C LEU A 51 -3.35 5.42 0.18
N ALA A 52 -2.25 6.09 0.55
CA ALA A 52 -2.22 7.24 1.45
C ALA A 52 -2.75 8.56 0.83
N ASP A 53 -3.89 8.52 0.14
CA ASP A 53 -4.61 9.71 -0.35
C ASP A 53 -6.13 9.46 -0.36
N PRO A 54 -6.94 10.39 0.16
CA PRO A 54 -8.38 10.20 0.30
C PRO A 54 -9.14 10.08 -1.03
N PHE A 55 -8.68 10.71 -2.12
CA PHE A 55 -9.33 10.55 -3.43
C PHE A 55 -9.08 9.14 -3.98
N ARG A 56 -7.87 8.61 -3.82
CA ARG A 56 -7.55 7.23 -4.24
C ARG A 56 -8.36 6.20 -3.46
N LEU A 57 -8.50 6.36 -2.15
CA LEU A 57 -9.36 5.51 -1.32
C LEU A 57 -10.84 5.58 -1.77
N LYS A 58 -11.35 6.77 -2.08
CA LYS A 58 -12.70 6.95 -2.63
C LYS A 58 -12.87 6.28 -3.99
N ILE A 59 -11.89 6.37 -4.88
CA ILE A 59 -11.91 5.69 -6.19
C ILE A 59 -12.04 4.17 -5.98
N LEU A 60 -11.20 3.59 -5.12
CA LEU A 60 -11.24 2.15 -4.84
C LEU A 60 -12.60 1.74 -4.23
N ALA A 61 -13.13 2.53 -3.30
CA ALA A 61 -14.45 2.27 -2.70
C ALA A 61 -15.58 2.32 -3.74
N MET A 62 -15.55 3.29 -4.67
CA MET A 62 -16.53 3.37 -5.77
C MET A 62 -16.40 2.16 -6.71
N LEU A 63 -15.17 1.77 -7.05
CA LEU A 63 -14.91 0.63 -7.94
C LEU A 63 -15.23 -0.73 -7.30
N ALA A 64 -15.24 -0.81 -5.97
CA ALA A 64 -15.70 -1.97 -5.22
C ALA A 64 -17.22 -2.18 -5.34
N VAL A 65 -17.98 -1.10 -5.56
CA VAL A 65 -19.43 -1.18 -5.83
C VAL A 65 -19.65 -1.68 -7.24
N GLN A 66 -19.00 -1.08 -8.23
CA GLN A 66 -19.09 -1.49 -9.63
C GLN A 66 -17.96 -0.90 -10.50
N PRO A 67 -17.69 -1.49 -11.68
CA PRO A 67 -16.89 -0.86 -12.73
C PRO A 67 -17.41 0.52 -13.14
N LEU A 68 -16.54 1.51 -13.33
CA LEU A 68 -16.94 2.88 -13.67
C LEU A 68 -16.07 3.47 -14.77
N CYS A 69 -16.67 4.29 -15.63
CA CYS A 69 -15.92 5.14 -16.54
C CYS A 69 -15.38 6.39 -15.82
N VAL A 70 -14.37 7.02 -16.41
CA VAL A 70 -13.74 8.25 -15.87
C VAL A 70 -14.76 9.36 -15.61
N CYS A 71 -15.82 9.46 -16.41
CA CYS A 71 -16.82 10.52 -16.30
C CYS A 71 -17.63 10.40 -15.01
N VAL A 72 -18.04 9.19 -14.63
CA VAL A 72 -18.77 8.98 -13.38
C VAL A 72 -17.87 9.26 -12.18
N ILE A 73 -16.62 8.77 -12.21
CA ILE A 73 -15.63 9.03 -11.15
C ILE A 73 -15.42 10.54 -10.96
N LYS A 74 -15.27 11.29 -12.07
CA LYS A 74 -15.11 12.74 -12.04
C LYS A 74 -16.29 13.45 -11.40
N ILE A 75 -17.52 13.07 -11.79
CA ILE A 75 -18.75 13.68 -11.25
C ILE A 75 -18.82 13.50 -9.74
N VAL A 76 -18.51 12.29 -9.23
CA VAL A 76 -18.58 12.01 -7.79
C VAL A 76 -17.47 12.74 -7.00
N LEU A 77 -16.26 12.84 -7.55
CA LEU A 77 -15.14 13.45 -6.83
C LEU A 77 -15.09 14.98 -6.94
N GLY A 78 -15.64 15.57 -8.00
CA GLY A 78 -15.65 17.02 -8.22
C GLY A 78 -14.24 17.63 -8.40
N ILE A 79 -13.29 16.87 -8.95
CA ILE A 79 -11.90 17.31 -9.13
C ILE A 79 -11.54 17.58 -10.60
N ALA A 80 -10.46 18.33 -10.82
CA ALA A 80 -9.90 18.59 -12.14
C ALA A 80 -9.40 17.32 -12.85
N ASP A 81 -9.44 17.30 -14.18
CA ASP A 81 -9.08 16.14 -15.00
C ASP A 81 -7.62 15.71 -14.86
N SER A 82 -6.70 16.67 -14.72
CA SER A 82 -5.28 16.40 -14.48
C SER A 82 -5.07 15.68 -13.14
N LYS A 83 -5.79 16.11 -12.11
CA LYS A 83 -5.74 15.50 -10.77
C LYS A 83 -6.35 14.10 -10.78
N LEU A 84 -7.49 13.92 -11.43
CA LEU A 84 -8.12 12.59 -11.56
C LEU A 84 -7.21 11.62 -12.33
N SER A 85 -6.67 12.06 -13.46
CA SER A 85 -5.74 11.26 -14.27
C SER A 85 -4.52 10.83 -13.47
N TYR A 86 -3.96 11.73 -12.67
CA TYR A 86 -2.86 11.40 -11.76
C TYR A 86 -3.24 10.31 -10.76
N HIS A 87 -4.38 10.44 -10.07
CA HIS A 87 -4.83 9.42 -9.11
C HIS A 87 -5.07 8.06 -9.77
N LEU A 88 -5.71 8.02 -10.94
CA LEU A 88 -5.94 6.80 -11.71
C LEU A 88 -4.63 6.16 -12.17
N SER A 89 -3.65 6.98 -12.61
CA SER A 89 -2.33 6.47 -13.00
C SER A 89 -1.60 5.86 -11.81
N VAL A 90 -1.59 6.51 -10.64
CA VAL A 90 -0.92 5.98 -9.45
C VAL A 90 -1.55 4.64 -9.04
N LEU A 91 -2.88 4.56 -9.01
CA LEU A 91 -3.59 3.32 -8.68
C LEU A 91 -3.33 2.20 -9.71
N LYS A 92 -3.22 2.55 -10.98
CA LYS A 92 -2.90 1.60 -12.05
C LYS A 92 -1.45 1.09 -11.93
N THR A 93 -0.50 1.98 -11.68
CA THR A 93 0.92 1.63 -11.46
C THR A 93 1.09 0.75 -10.22
N ALA A 94 0.30 1.00 -9.17
CA ALA A 94 0.27 0.17 -7.96
C ALA A 94 -0.46 -1.18 -8.15
N GLY A 95 -0.94 -1.49 -9.36
CA GLY A 95 -1.62 -2.76 -9.65
C GLY A 95 -3.01 -2.88 -9.02
N LEU A 96 -3.59 -1.82 -8.46
CA LEU A 96 -4.87 -1.85 -7.74
C LEU A 96 -6.08 -1.77 -8.67
N ILE A 97 -5.92 -1.10 -9.82
CA ILE A 97 -6.99 -0.95 -10.82
C ILE A 97 -6.48 -1.28 -12.21
N VAL A 98 -7.40 -1.72 -13.06
CA VAL A 98 -7.20 -1.86 -14.51
C VAL A 98 -8.21 -0.99 -15.23
N GLY A 99 -7.83 -0.47 -16.41
CA GLY A 99 -8.70 0.30 -17.28
C GLY A 99 -8.71 -0.32 -18.68
N GLU A 100 -9.91 -0.60 -19.19
CA GLU A 100 -10.12 -1.24 -20.49
C GLU A 100 -10.91 -0.32 -21.42
N ALA A 101 -10.49 -0.23 -22.68
CA ALA A 101 -11.22 0.54 -23.69
C ALA A 101 -12.49 -0.20 -24.12
N GLN A 102 -13.63 0.49 -24.06
CA GLN A 102 -14.93 0.01 -24.48
C GLN A 102 -15.62 1.10 -25.31
N GLY A 103 -15.44 1.03 -26.63
CA GLY A 103 -15.88 2.07 -27.56
C GLY A 103 -15.19 3.41 -27.25
N ASN A 104 -15.98 4.43 -26.92
CA ASN A 104 -15.49 5.79 -26.62
C ASN A 104 -15.08 5.99 -25.16
N TRP A 105 -15.11 4.93 -24.34
CA TRP A 105 -14.89 5.01 -22.90
C TRP A 105 -13.74 4.13 -22.45
N ILE A 106 -13.09 4.52 -21.35
CA ILE A 106 -12.24 3.63 -20.57
C ILE A 106 -13.02 3.27 -19.31
N ILE A 107 -13.25 1.98 -19.10
CA ILE A 107 -13.92 1.44 -17.91
C ILE A 107 -12.87 0.93 -16.94
N TYR A 108 -12.86 1.48 -15.74
CA TYR A 108 -11.98 1.06 -14.66
C TYR A 108 -12.63 -0.01 -13.78
N ARG A 109 -11.83 -0.96 -13.32
CA ARG A 109 -12.21 -2.06 -12.41
C ARG A 109 -11.11 -2.28 -11.38
N LEU A 110 -11.45 -2.82 -10.22
CA LEU A 110 -10.46 -3.34 -9.29
C LEU A 110 -9.76 -4.56 -9.89
N THR A 111 -8.46 -4.70 -9.63
CA THR A 111 -7.74 -5.96 -9.82
C THR A 111 -8.04 -6.93 -8.66
N GLY A 112 -7.43 -8.11 -8.66
CA GLY A 112 -7.47 -9.01 -7.50
C GLY A 112 -6.89 -8.36 -6.24
N GLU A 113 -5.74 -7.68 -6.37
CA GLU A 113 -5.08 -6.95 -5.28
C GLU A 113 -5.95 -5.77 -4.78
N GLY A 114 -6.52 -4.99 -5.72
CA GLY A 114 -7.45 -3.92 -5.37
C GLY A 114 -8.72 -4.42 -4.68
N SER A 115 -9.22 -5.58 -5.07
CA SER A 115 -10.40 -6.19 -4.46
C SER A 115 -10.11 -6.71 -3.05
N ALA A 116 -8.96 -7.35 -2.84
CA ALA A 116 -8.52 -7.81 -1.52
C ALA A 116 -8.39 -6.63 -0.55
N TRP A 117 -7.79 -5.53 -1.00
CA TRP A 117 -7.71 -4.30 -0.20
C TRP A 117 -9.10 -3.71 0.10
N ALA A 118 -9.97 -3.60 -0.91
CA ALA A 118 -11.30 -3.01 -0.74
C ALA A 118 -12.17 -3.78 0.27
N GLN A 119 -12.04 -5.10 0.33
CA GLN A 119 -12.75 -5.94 1.30
C GLN A 119 -12.35 -5.64 2.75
N GLN A 120 -11.08 -5.34 3.00
CA GLN A 120 -10.57 -5.01 4.34
C GLN A 120 -11.17 -3.71 4.88
N ILE A 121 -11.37 -2.70 4.02
CA ILE A 121 -11.98 -1.42 4.44
C ILE A 121 -13.51 -1.51 4.47
N ALA A 122 -14.14 -2.19 3.50
CA ALA A 122 -15.59 -2.36 3.48
C ALA A 122 -16.12 -3.19 4.66
N GLY A 123 -15.28 -4.05 5.26
CA GLY A 123 -15.55 -4.73 6.52
C GLY A 123 -15.82 -3.78 7.69
N ASN A 124 -15.24 -2.57 7.67
CA ASN A 124 -15.39 -1.57 8.72
C ASN A 124 -16.54 -0.56 8.48
N ALA A 125 -17.20 -0.61 7.31
CA ALA A 125 -18.25 0.34 6.93
C ALA A 125 -19.68 -0.22 7.10
N ARG A 126 -19.83 -1.44 7.65
CA ARG A 126 -21.12 -2.07 7.97
C ARG A 126 -21.44 -2.05 9.47
N SER A 127 -21.16 -0.93 10.14
CA SER A 127 -21.55 -0.63 11.52
C SER A 127 -22.46 0.59 11.57
#